data_AF-A0D551-F1
#
_entry.id   AF-A0D551-F1
#
_cell.length_a   1.000
_cell.length_b   1.000
_cell.length_c   1.000
_cell.angle_alpha   90.00
_cell.angle_beta   90.00
_cell.angle_gamma   90.00
#
_symmetry.space_group_name_H-M   'P 1'
#
loop_
_entity.id
_entity.type
_entity.pdbx_description
1 polymer ?
#
loop_
_entity_poly.entity_id
_entity_poly.type
_entity_poly.pdbx_seq_one_letter_code
_entity_poly.pdbx_strand_id
1 'polypeptide(L)'
;MVQRNQEDMTDAGANKFETETREKRSKHYFKSGAHYEGEWLGKQRDGFGIQIWSDGAKYEGQWKQNRADGKGKFWYASGDLYDGEWKEDRVSGQGKYIHANGAKYDGQWLNDQPHGYGIEIWKDQSRYEGNYRFGKKEGFGKYYWNDGSCYQGYWKRNQLEGFGIYTWSDDRKYMGMWSNNQMNGRGIYTWPDGRSYEGEYANDKKQGYGIYEWPDGRKYEGYWRNGKQSGKGRYSLPTNNSQLGLWEEGRRIQWLVQDEDIKPKGWDQYQQPTLPQDQITIK
;
A
#
# COMPACT_ATOMS: atom_id res chain seq x y z
N MET A 1 23.19 -8.25 -4.13
CA MET A 1 24.63 -8.01 -4.35
C MET A 1 25.51 -8.80 -3.38
N VAL A 2 25.11 -8.94 -2.10
CA VAL A 2 25.81 -9.69 -1.04
C VAL A 2 26.45 -11.02 -1.48
N GLN A 3 25.68 -11.95 -2.06
CA GLN A 3 26.20 -13.26 -2.48
C GLN A 3 27.29 -13.17 -3.55
N ARG A 4 27.13 -12.25 -4.52
CA ARG A 4 28.09 -12.06 -5.61
C ARG A 4 29.44 -11.53 -5.12
N ASN A 5 29.42 -10.63 -4.13
CA ASN A 5 30.65 -10.07 -3.57
C ASN A 5 31.40 -11.05 -2.65
N GLN A 6 30.73 -12.04 -2.04
CA GLN A 6 31.39 -13.03 -1.19
C GLN A 6 32.39 -13.90 -1.95
N GLU A 7 32.07 -14.31 -3.17
CA GLU A 7 32.96 -15.11 -4.02
C GLU A 7 34.25 -14.33 -4.36
N ASP A 8 34.12 -13.04 -4.70
CA ASP A 8 35.25 -12.17 -5.06
C ASP A 8 36.11 -11.71 -3.86
N MET A 9 35.55 -11.73 -2.64
CA MET A 9 36.28 -11.34 -1.42
C MET A 9 37.33 -12.37 -0.96
N THR A 10 37.20 -13.63 -1.37
CA THR A 10 38.13 -14.71 -0.96
C THR A 10 39.50 -14.63 -1.63
N ASP A 11 39.65 -13.82 -2.67
CA ASP A 11 40.91 -13.65 -3.41
C ASP A 11 41.81 -12.54 -2.80
N ALA A 12 41.29 -11.77 -1.84
CA ALA A 12 42.01 -10.68 -1.18
C ALA A 12 42.80 -11.21 0.03
N GLY A 13 43.94 -11.87 -0.23
CA GLY A 13 44.83 -12.39 0.81
C GLY A 13 45.30 -11.33 1.83
N ALA A 14 45.25 -11.69 3.12
CA ALA A 14 45.66 -10.87 4.25
C ALA A 14 47.18 -10.59 4.26
N ASN A 15 47.60 -9.32 4.09
CA ASN A 15 48.88 -8.81 4.60
C ASN A 15 49.02 -7.26 4.51
N LYS A 16 48.83 -6.60 5.65
CA LYS A 16 49.74 -5.69 6.41
C LYS A 16 50.55 -4.53 5.80
N PHE A 17 50.23 -3.99 4.63
CA PHE A 17 50.63 -2.60 4.29
C PHE A 17 49.47 -1.93 3.55
N GLU A 18 48.60 -1.26 4.29
CA GLU A 18 47.47 -0.52 3.73
C GLU A 18 47.96 0.88 3.34
N THR A 19 47.99 1.13 2.03
CA THR A 19 48.06 2.50 1.51
C THR A 19 46.82 3.26 1.97
N GLU A 20 46.98 4.40 2.66
CA GLU A 20 45.86 5.20 3.17
C GLU A 20 45.15 6.06 2.09
N THR A 21 45.70 6.10 0.88
CA THR A 21 45.14 6.89 -0.23
C THR A 21 44.45 6.01 -1.26
N ARG A 22 43.32 6.49 -1.78
CA ARG A 22 42.63 5.86 -2.91
C ARG A 22 43.46 6.01 -4.18
N GLU A 23 43.51 4.96 -4.98
CA GLU A 23 44.16 4.97 -6.30
C GLU A 23 43.27 4.30 -7.34
N LYS A 24 43.31 4.79 -8.59
CA LYS A 24 42.70 4.09 -9.73
C LYS A 24 43.69 3.10 -10.31
N ARG A 25 43.23 1.88 -10.57
CA ARG A 25 44.04 0.82 -11.18
C ARG A 25 43.51 0.47 -12.56
N SER A 26 44.35 -0.21 -13.35
CA SER A 26 43.88 -0.91 -14.54
C SER A 26 42.81 -1.94 -14.18
N LYS A 27 41.98 -2.29 -15.17
CA LYS A 27 40.91 -3.28 -15.04
C LYS A 27 41.43 -4.57 -14.38
N HIS A 28 40.79 -4.96 -13.28
CA HIS A 28 41.11 -6.17 -12.53
C HIS A 28 40.12 -7.28 -12.89
N TYR A 29 40.63 -8.50 -13.11
CA TYR A 29 39.82 -9.68 -13.42
C TYR A 29 39.89 -10.65 -12.24
N PHE A 30 38.73 -11.00 -11.68
CA PHE A 30 38.59 -11.94 -10.58
C PHE A 30 38.52 -13.38 -11.11
N LYS A 31 38.85 -14.36 -10.25
CA LYS A 31 38.72 -15.80 -10.57
C LYS A 31 37.29 -16.24 -10.93
N SER A 32 36.29 -15.51 -10.44
CA SER A 32 34.87 -15.69 -10.78
C SER A 32 34.52 -15.36 -12.24
N GLY A 33 35.46 -14.73 -12.98
CA GLY A 33 35.22 -14.14 -14.30
C GLY A 33 34.63 -12.73 -14.25
N ALA A 34 34.35 -12.19 -13.05
CA ALA A 34 33.98 -10.80 -12.89
C ALA A 34 35.17 -9.88 -13.18
N HIS A 35 34.91 -8.63 -13.56
CA HIS A 35 35.95 -7.61 -13.66
C HIS A 35 35.52 -6.29 -13.03
N TYR A 36 36.50 -5.58 -12.48
CA TYR A 36 36.31 -4.29 -11.82
C TYR A 36 37.24 -3.23 -12.40
N GLU A 37 36.68 -2.04 -12.58
CA GLU A 37 37.39 -0.83 -12.99
C GLU A 37 36.96 0.32 -12.08
N GLY A 38 37.90 0.86 -11.30
CA GLY A 38 37.58 1.88 -10.32
C GLY A 38 38.70 2.15 -9.34
N GLU A 39 38.34 2.85 -8.28
CA GLU A 39 39.22 3.19 -7.17
C GLU A 39 39.43 2.00 -6.23
N TRP A 40 40.61 1.97 -5.61
CA TRP A 40 41.04 0.98 -4.64
C TRP A 40 41.66 1.69 -3.44
N LEU A 41 41.41 1.17 -2.25
CA LEU A 41 42.15 1.51 -1.02
C LEU A 41 42.85 0.23 -0.54
N GLY A 42 44.18 0.18 -0.68
CA GLY A 42 44.94 -1.03 -0.43
C GLY A 42 44.47 -2.17 -1.35
N LYS A 43 43.96 -3.27 -0.80
CA LYS A 43 43.44 -4.41 -1.59
C LYS A 43 41.92 -4.41 -1.75
N GLN A 44 41.25 -3.36 -1.30
CA GLN A 44 39.78 -3.30 -1.27
C GLN A 44 39.27 -2.33 -2.33
N ARG A 45 38.18 -2.72 -3.00
CA ARG A 45 37.38 -1.79 -3.81
C ARG A 45 36.82 -0.72 -2.88
N ASP A 46 37.14 0.53 -3.14
CA ASP A 46 36.77 1.67 -2.30
C ASP A 46 36.78 2.96 -3.13
N GLY A 47 35.77 3.81 -2.97
CA GLY A 47 35.53 4.95 -3.88
C GLY A 47 34.57 4.58 -5.01
N PHE A 48 34.63 5.26 -6.14
CA PHE A 48 33.77 4.97 -7.28
C PHE A 48 34.35 3.86 -8.15
N GLY A 49 33.50 2.96 -8.62
CA GLY A 49 33.91 1.89 -9.52
C GLY A 49 32.77 1.16 -10.20
N ILE A 50 33.12 0.49 -11.28
CA ILE A 50 32.24 -0.33 -12.10
C ILE A 50 32.67 -1.78 -11.93
N GLN A 51 31.72 -2.64 -11.59
CA GLN A 51 31.90 -4.09 -11.64
C GLN A 51 30.92 -4.71 -12.63
N ILE A 52 31.43 -5.65 -13.42
CA ILE A 52 30.62 -6.51 -14.29
C ILE A 52 30.89 -7.96 -13.89
N TRP A 53 29.84 -8.69 -13.54
CA TRP A 53 29.91 -10.11 -13.20
C TRP A 53 29.83 -10.98 -14.46
N SER A 54 30.22 -12.26 -14.34
CA SER A 54 30.20 -13.23 -15.43
C SER A 54 28.79 -13.53 -15.95
N ASP A 55 27.75 -13.33 -15.13
CA ASP A 55 26.33 -13.41 -15.51
C ASP A 55 25.85 -12.18 -16.31
N GLY A 56 26.71 -11.19 -16.53
CA GLY A 56 26.39 -9.94 -17.21
C GLY A 56 25.74 -8.87 -16.32
N ALA A 57 25.47 -9.17 -15.04
CA ALA A 57 25.06 -8.14 -14.09
C ALA A 57 26.14 -7.07 -13.99
N LYS A 58 25.73 -5.81 -13.74
CA LYS A 58 26.64 -4.67 -13.65
C LYS A 58 26.28 -3.82 -12.43
N TYR A 59 27.28 -3.35 -11.71
CA TYR A 59 27.16 -2.29 -10.72
C TYR A 59 28.07 -1.13 -11.11
N GLU A 60 27.57 0.08 -10.93
CA GLU A 60 28.30 1.32 -11.12
C GLU A 60 27.95 2.25 -9.96
N GLY A 61 28.92 2.53 -9.09
CA GLY A 61 28.63 3.33 -7.92
C GLY A 61 29.75 3.37 -6.91
N GLN A 62 29.38 3.81 -5.71
CA GLN A 62 30.26 3.93 -4.57
C GLN A 62 30.50 2.57 -3.92
N TRP A 63 31.76 2.33 -3.58
CA TRP A 63 32.28 1.16 -2.89
C TRP A 63 32.92 1.60 -1.58
N LYS A 64 32.77 0.77 -0.55
CA LYS A 64 33.50 0.89 0.71
C LYS A 64 33.83 -0.51 1.21
N GLN A 65 35.11 -0.76 1.47
CA GLN A 65 35.58 -2.05 1.99
C GLN A 65 35.03 -3.26 1.22
N ASN A 66 35.15 -3.25 -0.11
CA ASN A 66 34.64 -4.28 -1.02
C ASN A 66 33.12 -4.42 -1.12
N ARG A 67 32.34 -3.50 -0.56
CA ARG A 67 30.88 -3.52 -0.60
C ARG A 67 30.31 -2.30 -1.29
N ALA A 68 29.15 -2.42 -1.93
CA ALA A 68 28.38 -1.25 -2.31
C ALA A 68 27.91 -0.50 -1.07
N ASP A 69 28.28 0.77 -0.96
CA ASP A 69 27.95 1.65 0.14
C ASP A 69 27.94 3.11 -0.39
N GLY A 70 26.79 3.77 -0.31
CA GLY A 70 26.54 5.05 -0.96
C GLY A 70 25.65 4.92 -2.21
N LYS A 71 25.77 5.85 -3.15
CA LYS A 71 24.95 5.87 -4.36
C LYS A 71 25.50 4.94 -5.44
N GLY A 72 24.60 4.22 -6.11
CA GLY A 72 24.98 3.34 -7.22
C GLY A 72 23.80 2.81 -8.00
N LYS A 73 24.08 2.39 -9.23
CA LYS A 73 23.14 1.77 -10.15
C LYS A 73 23.54 0.32 -10.38
N PHE A 74 22.57 -0.59 -10.28
CA PHE A 74 22.76 -2.02 -10.48
C PHE A 74 21.82 -2.52 -11.57
N TRP A 75 22.39 -3.02 -12.65
CA TRP A 75 21.69 -3.73 -13.72
C TRP A 75 21.77 -5.23 -13.41
N TYR A 76 20.62 -5.84 -13.16
CA TYR A 76 20.52 -7.27 -12.92
C TYR A 76 20.59 -8.04 -14.23
N ALA A 77 21.14 -9.25 -14.19
CA ALA A 77 21.14 -10.16 -15.35
C ALA A 77 19.72 -10.52 -15.83
N SER A 78 18.71 -10.41 -14.95
CA SER A 78 17.28 -10.55 -15.27
C SER A 78 16.73 -9.43 -16.17
N GLY A 79 17.47 -8.32 -16.32
CA GLY A 79 17.00 -7.10 -16.98
C GLY A 79 16.37 -6.08 -16.01
N ASP A 80 16.26 -6.41 -14.72
CA ASP A 80 15.84 -5.43 -13.71
C ASP A 80 16.93 -4.37 -13.48
N LEU A 81 16.54 -3.21 -12.98
CA LEU A 81 17.43 -2.09 -12.69
C LEU A 81 17.12 -1.52 -11.31
N TYR A 82 18.16 -1.33 -10.49
CA TYR A 82 18.09 -0.49 -9.30
C TYR A 82 18.97 0.75 -9.47
N ASP A 83 18.47 1.91 -9.07
CA ASP A 83 19.18 3.20 -9.07
C ASP A 83 18.92 3.90 -7.73
N GLY A 84 19.89 3.93 -6.84
CA GLY A 84 19.68 4.51 -5.52
C GLY A 84 20.81 4.30 -4.53
N GLU A 85 20.46 4.34 -3.26
CA GLU A 85 21.36 4.22 -2.13
C GLU A 85 21.58 2.76 -1.71
N TRP A 86 22.82 2.48 -1.31
CA TRP A 86 23.32 1.18 -0.90
C TRP A 86 23.97 1.29 0.47
N LYS A 87 23.84 0.23 1.26
CA LYS A 87 24.53 0.07 2.53
C LYS A 87 24.98 -1.38 2.68
N GLU A 88 26.28 -1.60 2.75
CA GLU A 88 26.87 -2.93 2.97
C GLU A 88 26.31 -4.01 2.02
N ASP A 89 26.30 -3.72 0.72
CA ASP A 89 25.76 -4.57 -0.36
C ASP A 89 24.23 -4.75 -0.38
N ARG A 90 23.51 -4.00 0.44
CA ARG A 90 22.04 -3.98 0.47
C ARG A 90 21.50 -2.68 -0.06
N VAL A 91 20.37 -2.76 -0.75
CA VAL A 91 19.58 -1.59 -1.13
C VAL A 91 18.99 -0.95 0.13
N SER A 92 19.24 0.34 0.35
CA SER A 92 18.87 1.04 1.59
C SER A 92 18.88 2.56 1.38
N GLY A 93 17.90 3.29 1.92
CA GLY A 93 17.74 4.73 1.65
C GLY A 93 16.79 4.99 0.49
N GLN A 94 16.97 6.05 -0.29
CA GLN A 94 16.13 6.34 -1.44
C GLN A 94 16.59 5.57 -2.68
N GLY A 95 15.64 5.08 -3.48
CA GLY A 95 15.98 4.47 -4.76
C GLY A 95 14.79 4.08 -5.62
N LYS A 96 15.11 3.92 -6.91
CA LYS A 96 14.20 3.48 -7.96
C LYS A 96 14.53 2.08 -8.40
N TYR A 97 13.55 1.20 -8.37
CA TYR A 97 13.63 -0.14 -8.92
C TYR A 97 12.71 -0.24 -10.14
N ILE A 98 13.24 -0.72 -11.26
CA ILE A 98 12.51 -0.92 -12.51
C ILE A 98 12.62 -2.40 -12.85
N HIS A 99 11.50 -3.10 -12.82
CA HIS A 99 11.41 -4.49 -13.25
C HIS A 99 11.51 -4.58 -14.78
N ALA A 100 12.09 -5.68 -15.28
CA ALA A 100 12.13 -5.99 -16.71
C ALA A 100 10.74 -6.04 -17.35
N ASN A 101 9.70 -6.37 -16.56
CA ASN A 101 8.30 -6.39 -17.00
C ASN A 101 7.65 -4.99 -17.12
N GLY A 102 8.37 -3.92 -16.76
CA GLY A 102 7.91 -2.53 -16.80
C GLY A 102 7.35 -1.98 -15.48
N ALA A 103 7.11 -2.82 -14.47
CA ALA A 103 6.70 -2.37 -13.13
C ALA A 103 7.83 -1.57 -12.46
N LYS A 104 7.48 -0.62 -11.61
CA LYS A 104 8.43 0.33 -11.00
C LYS A 104 8.10 0.56 -9.55
N TYR A 105 9.13 0.70 -8.73
CA TYR A 105 9.05 1.24 -7.38
C TYR A 105 9.98 2.45 -7.27
N ASP A 106 9.49 3.55 -6.68
CA ASP A 106 10.26 4.75 -6.39
C ASP A 106 9.99 5.16 -4.95
N GLY A 107 10.99 5.06 -4.08
CA GLY A 107 10.81 5.41 -2.68
C GLY A 107 11.91 4.92 -1.76
N GLN A 108 11.56 4.82 -0.49
CA GLN A 108 12.47 4.43 0.57
C GLN A 108 12.64 2.89 0.66
N TRP A 109 13.85 2.48 1.05
CA TRP A 109 14.29 1.10 1.17
C TRP A 109 15.02 0.89 2.50
N LEU A 110 14.92 -0.33 3.03
CA LEU A 110 15.70 -0.78 4.17
C LEU A 110 16.02 -2.25 4.00
N ASN A 111 17.32 -2.60 3.95
CA ASN A 111 17.80 -3.97 3.86
C ASN A 111 17.14 -4.78 2.73
N ASP A 112 17.20 -4.26 1.50
CA ASP A 112 16.65 -4.87 0.28
C ASP A 112 15.11 -4.92 0.20
N GLN A 113 14.41 -4.22 1.10
CA GLN A 113 12.94 -4.21 1.13
C GLN A 113 12.38 -2.79 1.06
N PRO A 114 11.28 -2.56 0.34
CA PRO A 114 10.49 -1.34 0.46
C PRO A 114 10.16 -1.02 1.93
N HIS A 115 10.42 0.21 2.35
CA HIS A 115 10.20 0.64 3.73
C HIS A 115 9.99 2.15 3.78
N GLY A 116 9.09 2.66 4.62
CA GLY A 116 8.75 4.08 4.61
C GLY A 116 7.85 4.44 3.43
N TYR A 117 7.91 5.67 2.93
CA TYR A 117 7.05 6.11 1.84
C TYR A 117 7.60 5.68 0.46
N GLY A 118 6.72 5.23 -0.43
CA GLY A 118 7.07 4.91 -1.81
C GLY A 118 5.87 4.86 -2.76
N ILE A 119 6.18 4.91 -4.05
CA ILE A 119 5.24 4.83 -5.17
C ILE A 119 5.57 3.57 -5.96
N GLU A 120 4.59 2.67 -6.08
CA GLU A 120 4.69 1.46 -6.91
C GLU A 120 3.71 1.58 -8.08
N ILE A 121 4.19 1.33 -9.30
CA ILE A 121 3.40 1.32 -10.54
C ILE A 121 3.55 -0.05 -11.18
N TRP A 122 2.44 -0.73 -11.42
CA TRP A 122 2.43 -2.05 -12.08
C TRP A 122 2.30 -1.92 -13.59
N LYS A 123 2.54 -3.04 -14.30
CA LYS A 123 2.47 -3.11 -15.77
C LYS A 123 1.12 -2.67 -16.33
N ASP A 124 0.04 -2.93 -15.60
CA ASP A 124 -1.33 -2.59 -15.95
C ASP A 124 -1.68 -1.11 -15.70
N GLN A 125 -0.70 -0.28 -15.30
CA GLN A 125 -0.85 1.12 -14.88
C GLN A 125 -1.55 1.34 -13.54
N SER A 126 -1.91 0.28 -12.81
CA SER A 126 -2.32 0.43 -11.41
C SER A 126 -1.17 1.06 -10.61
N ARG A 127 -1.50 1.87 -9.60
CA ARG A 127 -0.52 2.61 -8.79
C ARG A 127 -0.86 2.58 -7.31
N TYR A 128 0.14 2.34 -6.47
CA TYR A 128 0.07 2.58 -5.04
C TYR A 128 1.01 3.70 -4.65
N GLU A 129 0.56 4.53 -3.73
CA GLU A 129 1.32 5.64 -3.17
C GLU A 129 1.07 5.67 -1.66
N GLY A 130 2.10 5.37 -0.88
CA GLY A 130 1.92 5.34 0.57
C GLY A 130 3.04 4.64 1.31
N ASN A 131 2.73 4.28 2.56
CA ASN A 131 3.71 3.72 3.48
C ASN A 131 3.89 2.20 3.29
N TYR A 132 5.13 1.78 3.45
CA TYR A 132 5.61 0.41 3.44
C TYR A 132 6.32 0.10 4.75
N ARG A 133 6.23 -1.15 5.18
CA ARG A 133 7.03 -1.72 6.26
C ARG A 133 7.47 -3.12 5.86
N PHE A 134 8.78 -3.29 5.67
CA PHE A 134 9.38 -4.58 5.33
C PHE A 134 8.70 -5.25 4.12
N GLY A 135 8.60 -4.49 3.02
CA GLY A 135 8.03 -4.94 1.75
C GLY A 135 6.51 -5.06 1.71
N LYS A 136 5.79 -4.61 2.76
CA LYS A 136 4.34 -4.67 2.81
C LYS A 136 3.74 -3.28 2.99
N LYS A 137 2.64 -2.99 2.30
CA LYS A 137 1.83 -1.78 2.52
C LYS A 137 1.33 -1.79 3.96
N GLU A 138 1.66 -0.75 4.71
CA GLU A 138 1.32 -0.62 6.13
C GLU A 138 1.21 0.85 6.51
N GLY A 139 0.15 1.23 7.23
CA GLY A 139 -0.16 2.62 7.51
C GLY A 139 -1.02 3.24 6.40
N PHE A 140 -0.98 4.57 6.27
CA PHE A 140 -1.81 5.25 5.28
C PHE A 140 -1.25 5.11 3.85
N GLY A 141 -2.15 4.92 2.87
CA GLY A 141 -1.79 4.88 1.46
C GLY A 141 -3.00 5.00 0.51
N LYS A 142 -2.70 5.37 -0.73
CA LYS A 142 -3.65 5.48 -1.85
C LYS A 142 -3.37 4.39 -2.88
N TYR A 143 -4.40 3.77 -3.40
CA TYR A 143 -4.31 2.82 -4.49
C TYR A 143 -5.26 3.23 -5.62
N TYR A 144 -4.73 3.29 -6.83
CA TYR A 144 -5.43 3.62 -8.06
C TYR A 144 -5.44 2.36 -8.92
N TRP A 145 -6.61 1.82 -9.18
CA TRP A 145 -6.79 0.68 -10.08
C TRP A 145 -6.85 1.17 -11.52
N ASN A 146 -6.44 0.29 -12.44
CA ASN A 146 -6.51 0.55 -13.87
C ASN A 146 -7.94 0.70 -14.43
N ASP A 147 -8.96 0.22 -13.70
CA ASP A 147 -10.37 0.35 -14.06
C ASP A 147 -10.95 1.74 -13.70
N GLY A 148 -10.16 2.60 -13.05
CA GLY A 148 -10.58 3.92 -12.57
C GLY A 148 -11.04 3.94 -11.11
N SER A 149 -11.18 2.78 -10.46
CA SER A 149 -11.46 2.72 -9.02
C SER A 149 -10.28 3.29 -8.23
N CYS A 150 -10.53 3.80 -7.02
CA CYS A 150 -9.52 4.36 -6.14
C CYS A 150 -9.83 4.08 -4.67
N TYR A 151 -8.80 3.81 -3.87
CA TYR A 151 -8.88 3.65 -2.43
C TYR A 151 -7.89 4.59 -1.76
N GLN A 152 -8.34 5.23 -0.70
CA GLN A 152 -7.51 6.04 0.17
C GLN A 152 -7.83 5.71 1.62
N GLY A 153 -6.87 5.18 2.36
CA GLY A 153 -7.11 4.75 3.73
C GLY A 153 -5.93 4.00 4.33
N TYR A 154 -6.21 3.27 5.40
CA TYR A 154 -5.22 2.53 6.14
C TYR A 154 -5.02 1.11 5.59
N TRP A 155 -3.77 0.68 5.64
CA TRP A 155 -3.29 -0.62 5.18
C TRP A 155 -2.61 -1.34 6.33
N LYS A 156 -2.74 -2.66 6.34
CA LYS A 156 -2.00 -3.54 7.23
C LYS A 156 -1.59 -4.78 6.46
N ARG A 157 -0.28 -4.99 6.31
CA ARG A 157 0.29 -6.18 5.65
C ARG A 157 -0.34 -6.46 4.28
N ASN A 158 -0.41 -5.44 3.41
CA ASN A 158 -1.01 -5.50 2.06
C ASN A 158 -2.54 -5.62 2.02
N GLN A 159 -3.24 -5.47 3.14
CA GLN A 159 -4.70 -5.51 3.21
C GLN A 159 -5.28 -4.15 3.60
N LEU A 160 -6.46 -3.81 3.09
CA LEU A 160 -7.26 -2.68 3.58
C LEU A 160 -7.70 -2.98 5.02
N GLU A 161 -7.44 -2.06 5.94
CA GLU A 161 -7.70 -2.21 7.38
C GLU A 161 -7.94 -0.83 8.00
N GLY A 162 -8.87 -0.70 8.94
CA GLY A 162 -9.19 0.58 9.57
C GLY A 162 -10.01 1.49 8.66
N PHE A 163 -9.98 2.79 8.90
CA PHE A 163 -10.82 3.72 8.13
C PHE A 163 -10.28 3.95 6.72
N GLY A 164 -11.18 4.00 5.73
CA GLY A 164 -10.81 4.26 4.35
C GLY A 164 -11.99 4.63 3.46
N ILE A 165 -11.66 5.28 2.34
CA ILE A 165 -12.60 5.67 1.30
C ILE A 165 -12.27 4.87 0.05
N TYR A 166 -13.26 4.15 -0.48
CA TYR A 166 -13.19 3.49 -1.77
C TYR A 166 -14.18 4.15 -2.71
N THR A 167 -13.73 4.56 -3.88
CA THR A 167 -14.55 5.02 -5.00
C THR A 167 -14.45 4.00 -6.12
N TRP A 168 -15.56 3.40 -6.52
CA TRP A 168 -15.62 2.49 -7.65
C TRP A 168 -15.62 3.26 -8.97
N SER A 169 -15.26 2.57 -10.06
CA SER A 169 -15.28 3.10 -11.43
C SER A 169 -16.67 3.52 -11.93
N ASP A 170 -17.74 3.09 -11.26
CA ASP A 170 -19.13 3.48 -11.53
C ASP A 170 -19.64 4.56 -10.56
N ASP A 171 -18.75 5.35 -9.95
CA ASP A 171 -19.03 6.45 -9.02
C ASP A 171 -19.74 6.04 -7.72
N ARG A 172 -19.93 4.75 -7.46
CA ARG A 172 -20.26 4.31 -6.09
C ARG A 172 -19.11 4.69 -5.16
N LYS A 173 -19.44 4.97 -3.90
CA LYS A 173 -18.42 5.32 -2.90
C LYS A 173 -18.76 4.70 -1.55
N TYR A 174 -17.74 4.18 -0.88
CA TYR A 174 -17.82 3.71 0.50
C TYR A 174 -16.81 4.47 1.34
N MET A 175 -17.27 5.06 2.43
CA MET A 175 -16.45 5.73 3.42
C MET A 175 -16.74 5.10 4.76
N GLY A 176 -15.79 4.33 5.29
CA GLY A 176 -16.02 3.60 6.52
C GLY A 176 -14.88 2.70 6.92
N MET A 177 -15.18 1.80 7.84
CA MET A 177 -14.24 0.87 8.41
C MET A 177 -14.02 -0.36 7.51
N TRP A 178 -12.77 -0.76 7.39
CA TRP A 178 -12.30 -1.92 6.63
C TRP A 178 -11.64 -2.91 7.57
N SER A 179 -11.78 -4.20 7.28
CA SER A 179 -10.96 -5.23 7.90
C SER A 179 -10.74 -6.38 6.93
N ASN A 180 -9.48 -6.82 6.78
CA ASN A 180 -9.09 -7.89 5.86
C ASN A 180 -9.63 -7.72 4.42
N ASN A 181 -9.55 -6.50 3.87
CA ASN A 181 -10.08 -6.13 2.54
C ASN A 181 -11.61 -6.07 2.42
N GLN A 182 -12.36 -6.17 3.51
CA GLN A 182 -13.82 -6.15 3.50
C GLN A 182 -14.39 -4.95 4.26
N MET A 183 -15.53 -4.44 3.82
CA MET A 183 -16.30 -3.45 4.60
C MET A 183 -16.74 -4.10 5.91
N ASN A 184 -16.38 -3.49 7.04
CA ASN A 184 -16.63 -4.03 8.36
C ASN A 184 -16.75 -2.91 9.39
N GLY A 185 -17.74 -2.96 10.29
CA GLY A 185 -18.03 -1.85 11.19
C GLY A 185 -18.88 -0.77 10.53
N ARG A 186 -18.88 0.46 11.06
CA ARG A 186 -19.76 1.53 10.55
C ARG A 186 -19.16 2.18 9.29
N GLY A 187 -20.03 2.52 8.35
CA GLY A 187 -19.65 3.24 7.13
C GLY A 187 -20.84 3.80 6.38
N ILE A 188 -20.54 4.66 5.40
CA ILE A 188 -21.49 5.30 4.51
C ILE A 188 -21.21 4.81 3.09
N TYR A 189 -22.22 4.25 2.45
CA TYR A 189 -22.19 3.84 1.05
C TYR A 189 -23.12 4.74 0.25
N THR A 190 -22.63 5.36 -0.82
CA THR A 190 -23.42 6.21 -1.70
C THR A 190 -23.44 5.63 -3.11
N TRP A 191 -24.60 5.73 -3.76
CA TRP A 191 -24.78 5.36 -5.15
C TRP A 191 -24.90 6.63 -6.02
N PRO A 192 -24.52 6.56 -7.32
CA PRO A 192 -24.61 7.71 -8.23
C PRO A 192 -26.04 8.23 -8.43
N ASP A 193 -27.04 7.37 -8.24
CA ASP A 193 -28.46 7.74 -8.34
C ASP A 193 -28.98 8.50 -7.11
N GLY A 194 -28.12 8.82 -6.15
CA GLY A 194 -28.46 9.57 -4.94
C GLY A 194 -28.91 8.71 -3.77
N ARG A 195 -28.99 7.38 -3.92
CA ARG A 195 -29.24 6.50 -2.76
C ARG A 195 -28.05 6.55 -1.81
N SER A 196 -28.31 6.35 -0.53
CA SER A 196 -27.25 6.18 0.47
C SER A 196 -27.62 5.15 1.53
N TYR A 197 -26.60 4.59 2.16
CA TYR A 197 -26.72 3.72 3.32
C TYR A 197 -25.66 4.12 4.33
N GLU A 198 -26.08 4.60 5.49
CA GLU A 198 -25.23 4.79 6.65
C GLU A 198 -25.55 3.68 7.65
N GLY A 199 -24.60 2.79 7.92
CA GLY A 199 -24.90 1.68 8.81
C GLY A 199 -23.70 0.82 9.16
N GLU A 200 -23.96 -0.22 9.93
CA GLU A 200 -22.97 -1.24 10.23
C GLU A 200 -22.85 -2.25 9.05
N TYR A 201 -21.64 -2.79 8.93
CA TYR A 201 -21.25 -3.78 7.94
C TYR A 201 -20.53 -4.95 8.61
N ALA A 202 -20.70 -6.14 8.07
CA ALA A 202 -19.87 -7.30 8.38
C ALA A 202 -19.63 -8.10 7.10
N ASN A 203 -18.35 -8.28 6.75
CA ASN A 203 -17.91 -9.04 5.57
C ASN A 203 -18.65 -8.60 4.30
N ASP A 204 -18.57 -7.29 4.00
CA ASP A 204 -19.18 -6.64 2.82
C ASP A 204 -20.72 -6.57 2.81
N LYS A 205 -21.39 -7.05 3.87
CA LYS A 205 -22.85 -7.06 3.97
C LYS A 205 -23.33 -6.08 5.03
N LYS A 206 -24.42 -5.38 4.73
CA LYS A 206 -25.18 -4.61 5.72
C LYS A 206 -25.58 -5.54 6.87
N GLN A 207 -25.28 -5.14 8.08
CA GLN A 207 -25.47 -5.91 9.29
C GLN A 207 -25.85 -4.94 10.41
N GLY A 208 -26.54 -5.38 11.45
CA GLY A 208 -26.80 -4.53 12.62
C GLY A 208 -27.71 -3.35 12.27
N TYR A 209 -27.48 -2.19 12.85
CA TYR A 209 -28.32 -1.02 12.62
C TYR A 209 -27.86 -0.19 11.42
N GLY A 210 -28.79 0.36 10.66
CA GLY A 210 -28.47 1.26 9.54
C GLY A 210 -29.66 2.02 8.97
N ILE A 211 -29.34 3.12 8.33
CA ILE A 211 -30.26 4.06 7.68
C ILE A 211 -30.01 4.01 6.18
N TYR A 212 -31.04 3.69 5.41
CA TYR A 212 -31.06 3.71 3.96
C TYR A 212 -31.93 4.87 3.48
N GLU A 213 -31.38 5.74 2.65
CA GLU A 213 -32.06 6.90 2.12
C GLU A 213 -32.22 6.77 0.60
N TRP A 214 -33.43 7.01 0.13
CA TRP A 214 -33.73 7.08 -1.30
C TRP A 214 -33.60 8.52 -1.81
N PRO A 215 -33.38 8.72 -3.11
CA PRO A 215 -33.15 10.05 -3.68
C PRO A 215 -34.37 10.98 -3.56
N ASP A 216 -35.56 10.38 -3.44
CA ASP A 216 -36.81 11.09 -3.24
C ASP A 216 -37.06 11.52 -1.78
N GLY A 217 -36.11 11.28 -0.88
CA GLY A 217 -36.17 11.64 0.54
C GLY A 217 -36.86 10.61 1.43
N ARG A 218 -37.33 9.48 0.88
CA ARG A 218 -37.81 8.36 1.71
C ARG A 218 -36.63 7.79 2.49
N LYS A 219 -36.88 7.26 3.69
CA LYS A 219 -35.86 6.65 4.54
C LYS A 219 -36.35 5.34 5.15
N TYR A 220 -35.45 4.37 5.25
CA TYR A 220 -35.61 3.18 6.08
C TYR A 220 -34.53 3.21 7.14
N GLU A 221 -34.93 3.20 8.40
CA GLU A 221 -34.04 3.21 9.54
C GLU A 221 -34.34 1.96 10.35
N GLY A 222 -33.37 1.07 10.55
CA GLY A 222 -33.62 -0.15 11.30
C GLY A 222 -32.54 -1.20 11.18
N TYR A 223 -32.88 -2.42 11.58
CA TYR A 223 -31.92 -3.52 11.61
C TYR A 223 -31.77 -4.21 10.25
N TRP A 224 -30.57 -4.76 10.03
CA TRP A 224 -30.12 -5.46 8.85
C TRP A 224 -29.43 -6.76 9.27
N ARG A 225 -29.65 -7.80 8.46
CA ARG A 225 -28.96 -9.09 8.60
C ARG A 225 -28.63 -9.62 7.22
N ASN A 226 -27.36 -9.95 6.99
CA ASN A 226 -26.89 -10.51 5.72
C ASN A 226 -27.30 -9.68 4.49
N GLY A 227 -27.28 -8.35 4.60
CA GLY A 227 -27.61 -7.44 3.50
C GLY A 227 -29.09 -7.10 3.34
N LYS A 228 -29.99 -7.65 4.16
CA LYS A 228 -31.44 -7.46 4.07
C LYS A 228 -32.01 -6.82 5.33
N GLN A 229 -33.09 -6.05 5.19
CA GLN A 229 -33.85 -5.53 6.33
C GLN A 229 -34.35 -6.70 7.20
N SER A 230 -34.22 -6.55 8.51
CA SER A 230 -34.56 -7.57 9.51
C SER A 230 -34.97 -6.89 10.82
N GLY A 231 -35.80 -7.55 11.63
CA GLY A 231 -36.18 -7.02 12.95
C GLY A 231 -37.06 -5.76 12.86
N LYS A 232 -36.91 -4.84 13.82
CA LYS A 232 -37.66 -3.58 13.82
C LYS A 232 -37.02 -2.58 12.86
N GLY A 233 -37.86 -1.90 12.08
CA GLY A 233 -37.43 -0.85 11.15
C GLY A 233 -38.53 0.16 10.88
N ARG A 234 -38.16 1.43 10.92
CA ARG A 234 -38.98 2.60 10.66
C ARG A 234 -38.86 3.01 9.21
N TYR A 235 -40.00 3.17 8.54
CA TYR A 235 -40.07 3.73 7.20
C TYR A 235 -40.62 5.15 7.27
N SER A 236 -39.93 6.10 6.66
CA SER A 236 -40.30 7.52 6.68
C SER A 236 -40.47 8.05 5.26
N LEU A 237 -41.54 8.83 5.06
CA LEU A 237 -41.78 9.62 3.86
C LEU A 237 -41.04 10.96 3.94
N PRO A 238 -40.85 11.66 2.81
CA PRO A 238 -40.20 12.98 2.79
C PRO A 238 -40.97 14.03 3.61
N THR A 239 -42.27 13.82 3.83
CA THR A 239 -43.13 14.66 4.67
C THR A 239 -42.97 14.39 6.18
N ASN A 240 -41.95 13.63 6.59
CA ASN A 240 -41.70 13.15 7.96
C ASN A 240 -42.78 12.24 8.57
N ASN A 241 -43.78 11.83 7.79
CA ASN A 241 -44.69 10.76 8.20
C ASN A 241 -43.88 9.46 8.26
N SER A 242 -43.84 8.82 9.44
CA SER A 242 -43.10 7.58 9.64
C SER A 242 -43.96 6.49 10.27
N GLN A 243 -43.61 5.24 10.00
CA GLN A 243 -44.27 4.09 10.61
C GLN A 243 -43.25 3.01 10.94
N LEU A 244 -43.35 2.48 12.16
CA LEU A 244 -42.53 1.37 12.64
C LEU A 244 -43.12 0.04 12.17
N GLY A 245 -42.28 -0.89 11.70
CA GLY A 245 -42.70 -2.22 11.26
C GLY A 245 -41.71 -3.31 11.62
N LEU A 246 -42.16 -4.56 11.53
CA LEU A 246 -41.31 -5.76 11.60
C LEU A 246 -40.93 -6.22 10.19
N TRP A 247 -39.66 -6.54 10.01
CA TRP A 247 -39.05 -6.94 8.74
C TRP A 247 -38.35 -8.29 8.89
N GLU A 248 -38.45 -9.12 7.86
CA GLU A 248 -37.77 -10.41 7.78
C GLU A 248 -37.36 -10.67 6.33
N GLU A 249 -36.09 -11.04 6.12
CA GLU A 249 -35.52 -11.32 4.80
C GLU A 249 -35.82 -10.24 3.75
N GLY A 250 -35.77 -8.96 4.17
CA GLY A 250 -35.98 -7.80 3.29
C GLY A 250 -37.45 -7.47 3.02
N ARG A 251 -38.39 -8.18 3.65
CA ARG A 251 -39.83 -7.95 3.49
C ARG A 251 -40.44 -7.47 4.79
N ARG A 252 -41.33 -6.47 4.70
CA ARG A 252 -42.14 -6.04 5.84
C ARG A 252 -43.22 -7.08 6.11
N ILE A 253 -43.23 -7.61 7.33
CA ILE A 253 -44.21 -8.58 7.81
C ILE A 253 -45.46 -7.85 8.33
N GLN A 254 -45.29 -6.86 9.19
CA GLN A 254 -46.40 -6.07 9.72
C GLN A 254 -45.98 -4.66 10.13
N TRP A 255 -46.94 -3.74 10.17
CA TRP A 255 -46.78 -2.46 10.85
C TRP A 255 -47.06 -2.63 12.34
N LEU A 256 -46.30 -1.90 13.16
CA LEU A 256 -46.50 -1.83 14.60
C LEU A 256 -47.38 -0.63 14.93
N VAL A 257 -48.23 -0.80 15.95
CA VAL A 257 -49.16 0.23 16.42
C VAL A 257 -48.46 1.19 17.39
N GLN A 258 -47.59 0.66 18.23
CA GLN A 258 -46.81 1.43 19.18
C GLN A 258 -45.49 1.84 18.53
N ASP A 259 -45.15 3.11 18.72
CA ASP A 259 -43.87 3.64 18.30
C ASP A 259 -42.84 3.53 19.42
N GLU A 260 -41.58 3.29 19.06
CA GLU A 260 -40.44 3.21 19.99
C GLU A 260 -39.15 3.62 19.31
N ASP A 261 -38.19 4.12 20.10
CA ASP A 261 -36.84 4.35 19.61
C ASP A 261 -36.11 3.01 19.43
N ILE A 262 -35.62 2.78 18.21
CA ILE A 262 -34.94 1.55 17.80
C ILE A 262 -33.43 1.74 17.63
N LYS A 263 -32.94 2.97 17.77
CA LYS A 263 -31.52 3.29 17.65
C LYS A 263 -30.71 2.61 18.76
N PRO A 264 -29.56 1.99 18.43
CA PRO A 264 -28.61 1.56 19.44
C PRO A 264 -28.14 2.74 20.30
N LYS A 265 -27.91 2.49 21.59
CA LYS A 265 -27.38 3.50 22.50
C LYS A 265 -26.07 4.07 21.97
N GLY A 266 -25.97 5.41 21.89
CA GLY A 266 -24.79 6.11 21.38
C GLY A 266 -24.69 6.19 19.86
N TRP A 267 -25.71 5.72 19.11
CA TRP A 267 -25.72 5.79 17.64
C TRP A 267 -25.46 7.20 17.12
N ASP A 268 -26.17 8.20 17.64
CA ASP A 268 -26.06 9.60 17.23
C ASP A 268 -24.79 10.29 17.78
N GLN A 269 -24.05 9.64 18.69
CA GLN A 269 -22.82 10.18 19.29
C GLN A 269 -21.57 9.78 18.49
N TYR A 270 -21.68 8.78 17.61
CA TYR A 270 -20.55 8.30 16.82
C TYR A 270 -20.17 9.33 15.76
N GLN A 271 -18.92 9.76 15.81
CA GLN A 271 -18.29 10.55 14.75
C GLN A 271 -17.46 9.60 13.89
N GLN A 272 -17.74 9.58 12.59
CA GLN A 272 -16.90 8.85 11.64
C GLN A 272 -15.46 9.36 11.74
N PRO A 273 -14.44 8.48 11.76
CA PRO A 273 -13.06 8.92 11.60
C PRO A 273 -12.93 9.71 10.30
N THR A 274 -11.97 10.63 10.25
CA THR A 274 -11.62 11.34 9.02
C THR A 274 -10.24 10.90 8.56
N LEU A 275 -9.99 10.99 7.25
CA LEU A 275 -8.64 10.83 6.75
C LEU A 275 -7.82 12.09 7.08
N PRO A 276 -6.50 11.97 7.31
CA PRO A 276 -5.64 13.13 7.54
C PRO A 276 -5.72 14.12 6.38
N GLN A 277 -6.00 15.39 6.67
CA GLN A 277 -6.32 16.42 5.67
C GLN A 277 -5.12 16.77 4.78
N ASP A 278 -3.91 16.66 5.31
CA ASP A 278 -2.62 16.80 4.63
C ASP A 278 -2.37 15.68 3.60
N GLN A 279 -3.02 14.53 3.77
CA GLN A 279 -2.89 13.37 2.89
C GLN A 279 -3.99 13.29 1.82
N ILE A 280 -4.97 14.20 1.82
CA ILE A 280 -6.09 14.22 0.86
C ILE A 280 -5.72 14.92 -0.46
N THR A 281 -4.64 15.69 -0.50
CA THR A 281 -4.25 16.43 -1.71
C THR A 281 -4.00 15.48 -2.88
N ILE A 282 -4.90 15.52 -3.87
CA ILE A 282 -4.66 15.05 -5.23
C ILE A 282 -3.94 16.23 -5.89
N LYS A 283 -2.65 16.07 -6.21
CA LYS A 283 -2.00 16.99 -7.16
C LYS A 283 -2.43 16.63 -8.57
#